data_AF-A0A670JD83-F1
#
_entry.id   AF-A0A670JD83-F1
#
_cell.length_a   1.000
_cell.length_b   1.000
_cell.length_c   1.000
_cell.angle_alpha   90.00
_cell.angle_beta   90.00
_cell.angle_gamma   90.00
#
_symmetry.space_group_name_H-M   'P 1'
#
loop_
_entity.id
_entity.type
_entity.pdbx_description
1 polymer ?
#
loop_
_entity_poly.entity_id
_entity_poly.type
_entity_poly.pdbx_seq_one_letter_code
_entity_poly.pdbx_strand_id
1 'polypeptide(L)'
;MRASQETDGYDTTRLLIMIHAISRIRPLMVLQPELMARTKENILAILNTGSVKDLMALHQIGKKKANRIVAWRGEHGSFEKVEDLGKVEGISAKQVASFLKLGRLAGVGSVSLSPCFISLLSEPA
;
A
#
# COMPACT_ATOMS: atom_id res chain seq x y z
N MET A 1 -44.01 44.66 7.29
CA MET A 1 -42.94 43.72 7.70
C MET A 1 -42.95 42.50 6.77
N ARG A 2 -41.97 42.40 5.87
CA ARG A 2 -41.53 41.12 5.28
C ARG A 2 -40.09 41.30 4.84
N ALA A 3 -39.18 40.74 5.61
CA ALA A 3 -37.76 40.67 5.32
C ALA A 3 -37.58 39.69 4.15
N SER A 4 -37.20 40.21 3.00
CA SER A 4 -36.64 39.38 1.93
C SER A 4 -35.17 39.23 2.27
N GLN A 5 -34.79 38.05 2.74
CA GLN A 5 -33.38 37.72 2.94
C GLN A 5 -32.73 37.60 1.56
N GLU A 6 -31.90 38.59 1.26
CA GLU A 6 -30.94 38.60 0.17
C GLU A 6 -29.94 37.46 0.46
N THR A 7 -30.02 36.39 -0.32
CA THR A 7 -29.08 35.27 -0.19
C THR A 7 -27.82 35.63 -0.95
N ASP A 8 -26.87 36.19 -0.22
CA ASP A 8 -25.57 36.59 -0.74
C ASP A 8 -24.86 35.42 -1.45
N GLY A 9 -24.60 35.60 -2.74
CA GLY A 9 -23.22 35.49 -3.21
C GLY A 9 -22.70 34.13 -3.64
N TYR A 10 -23.52 33.20 -4.12
CA TYR A 10 -23.04 32.09 -4.96
C TYR A 10 -23.72 32.14 -6.33
N ASP A 11 -23.18 32.99 -7.20
CA ASP A 11 -23.48 33.01 -8.64
C ASP A 11 -23.39 31.58 -9.18
N THR A 12 -24.42 31.13 -9.92
CA THR A 12 -24.48 29.81 -10.55
C THR A 12 -23.22 29.56 -11.37
N THR A 13 -22.66 30.59 -11.98
CA THR A 13 -21.39 30.55 -12.71
C THR A 13 -20.19 30.30 -11.79
N ARG A 14 -20.13 30.96 -10.62
CA ARG A 14 -19.09 30.71 -9.60
C ARG A 14 -19.20 29.33 -8.98
N LEU A 15 -20.42 28.86 -8.68
CA LEU A 15 -20.65 27.51 -8.18
C LEU A 15 -20.27 26.47 -9.25
N LEU A 16 -20.60 26.72 -10.52
CA LEU A 16 -20.27 25.86 -11.65
C LEU A 16 -18.76 25.80 -11.88
N ILE A 17 -18.04 26.93 -11.78
CA ILE A 17 -16.57 26.98 -11.87
C ILE A 17 -15.92 26.24 -10.70
N MET A 18 -16.44 26.39 -9.47
CA MET A 18 -15.97 25.65 -8.30
C MET A 18 -16.20 24.14 -8.44
N ILE A 19 -17.37 23.70 -8.94
CA ILE A 19 -17.67 22.29 -9.22
C ILE A 19 -16.73 21.75 -10.31
N HIS A 20 -16.55 22.46 -11.43
CA HIS A 20 -15.63 22.05 -12.50
C HIS A 20 -14.17 22.02 -12.01
N ALA A 21 -13.75 22.97 -11.15
CA ALA A 21 -12.42 22.98 -10.54
C ALA A 21 -12.20 21.78 -9.60
N ILE A 22 -13.17 21.45 -8.75
CA ILE A 22 -13.12 20.27 -7.86
C ILE A 22 -13.13 18.96 -8.68
N SER A 23 -13.86 18.91 -9.80
CA SER A 23 -13.85 17.78 -10.74
C SER A 23 -12.55 17.67 -11.56
N ARG A 24 -11.83 18.78 -11.79
CA ARG A 24 -10.49 18.78 -12.41
C ARG A 24 -9.37 18.46 -11.42
N ILE A 25 -9.58 18.68 -10.12
CA ILE A 25 -8.60 18.47 -9.03
C ILE A 25 -8.44 16.99 -8.62
N ARG A 26 -9.19 16.04 -9.21
CA ARG A 26 -8.86 14.60 -9.10
C ARG A 26 -8.82 13.95 -10.48
N PRO A 27 -7.68 13.33 -10.79
CA PRO A 27 -7.43 12.03 -10.19
C PRO A 27 -6.27 12.09 -9.22
N LEU A 28 -6.57 12.18 -7.93
CA LEU A 28 -5.67 11.79 -6.84
C LEU A 28 -5.52 10.25 -6.82
N MET A 29 -5.30 9.64 -7.98
CA MET A 29 -5.37 8.19 -8.16
C MET A 29 -4.49 7.69 -9.33
N VAL A 30 -3.39 8.39 -9.63
CA VAL A 30 -2.37 7.88 -10.57
C VAL A 30 -1.04 7.58 -9.86
N LEU A 31 -0.94 7.81 -8.55
CA LEU A 31 0.28 7.52 -7.76
C LEU A 31 0.32 6.12 -7.13
N GLN A 32 -0.65 5.23 -7.39
CA GLN A 32 -0.71 3.96 -6.67
C GLN A 32 -0.01 2.74 -7.30
N PRO A 33 0.34 2.62 -8.60
CA PRO A 33 1.02 1.41 -9.05
C PRO A 33 2.42 1.29 -8.41
N GLU A 34 3.17 2.39 -8.31
CA GLU A 34 4.56 2.32 -7.83
C GLU A 34 4.66 2.08 -6.33
N LEU A 35 3.74 2.65 -5.55
CA LEU A 35 3.67 2.35 -4.12
C LEU A 35 3.25 0.89 -3.88
N MET A 36 2.34 0.36 -4.70
CA MET A 36 1.92 -1.03 -4.60
C MET A 36 3.03 -2.00 -5.04
N ALA A 37 3.80 -1.66 -6.08
CA ALA A 37 4.96 -2.44 -6.50
C ALA A 37 6.02 -2.50 -5.39
N ARG A 38 6.40 -1.36 -4.82
CA ARG A 38 7.37 -1.30 -3.72
C ARG A 38 6.85 -1.99 -2.45
N THR A 39 5.56 -1.89 -2.16
CA THR A 39 4.94 -2.60 -1.03
C THR A 39 4.97 -4.11 -1.25
N LYS A 40 4.68 -4.59 -2.47
CA LYS A 40 4.79 -6.01 -2.83
C LYS A 40 6.21 -6.53 -2.64
N GLU A 41 7.22 -5.81 -3.12
CA GLU A 41 8.62 -6.17 -2.98
C GLU A 41 9.05 -6.26 -1.51
N ASN A 42 8.70 -5.26 -0.69
CA ASN A 42 9.00 -5.26 0.74
C ASN A 42 8.34 -6.43 1.47
N ILE A 43 7.08 -6.73 1.15
CA ILE A 43 6.38 -7.88 1.73
C ILE A 43 7.07 -9.17 1.30
N LEU A 44 7.40 -9.33 0.02
CA LEU A 44 8.08 -10.51 -0.50
C LEU A 44 9.44 -10.75 0.21
N ALA A 45 10.21 -9.69 0.42
CA ALA A 45 11.45 -9.75 1.19
C ALA A 45 11.20 -10.28 2.60
N ILE A 46 10.20 -9.74 3.32
CA ILE A 46 9.84 -10.20 4.67
C ILE A 46 9.37 -11.66 4.69
N LEU A 47 8.68 -12.14 3.66
CA LEU A 47 8.27 -13.55 3.59
C LEU A 47 9.47 -14.49 3.47
N ASN A 48 10.47 -14.09 2.69
CA ASN A 48 11.66 -14.88 2.44
C ASN A 48 12.67 -14.81 3.60
N THR A 49 12.93 -13.62 4.14
CA THR A 49 13.98 -13.38 5.15
C THR A 49 13.46 -13.19 6.57
N GLY A 50 12.18 -12.88 6.74
CA GLY A 50 11.60 -12.53 8.03
C GLY A 50 11.53 -13.71 9.00
N SER A 51 11.67 -13.37 10.28
CA SER A 51 11.42 -14.29 11.38
C SER A 51 9.92 -14.43 11.66
N VAL A 52 9.54 -15.39 12.50
CA VAL A 52 8.14 -15.56 12.94
C VAL A 52 7.58 -14.26 13.55
N LYS A 53 8.42 -13.47 14.25
CA LYS A 53 8.00 -12.18 14.82
C LYS A 53 7.72 -11.14 13.75
N ASP A 54 8.55 -11.05 12.72
CA ASP A 54 8.40 -10.10 11.62
C ASP A 54 7.16 -10.42 10.79
N LEU A 55 6.91 -11.72 10.56
CA LEU A 55 5.70 -12.19 9.90
C LEU A 55 4.45 -11.86 10.73
N MET A 56 4.50 -11.99 12.06
CA MET A 56 3.39 -11.61 12.94
C MET A 56 3.13 -10.10 12.97
N ALA A 57 4.09 -9.27 12.57
CA ALA A 57 3.87 -7.83 12.44
C ALA A 57 2.99 -7.49 11.23
N LEU A 58 2.86 -8.40 10.26
CA LEU A 58 1.94 -8.23 9.13
C LEU A 58 0.49 -8.30 9.60
N HIS A 59 -0.33 -7.37 9.09
CA HIS A 59 -1.73 -7.27 9.46
C HIS A 59 -2.49 -8.57 9.14
N GLN A 60 -3.08 -9.22 10.15
CA GLN A 60 -3.79 -10.51 10.07
C GLN A 60 -2.93 -11.79 9.97
N ILE A 61 -1.62 -11.69 10.20
CA ILE A 61 -0.75 -12.86 10.43
C ILE A 61 -0.60 -13.09 11.94
N GLY A 62 -1.02 -14.25 12.41
CA GLY A 62 -0.77 -14.72 13.77
C GLY A 62 0.32 -15.78 13.83
N LYS A 63 0.74 -16.17 15.05
CA LYS A 63 1.80 -17.16 15.31
C LYS A 63 1.65 -18.46 14.49
N LYS A 64 0.42 -19.00 14.40
CA LYS A 64 0.12 -20.22 13.63
C LYS A 64 0.46 -20.07 12.14
N LYS A 65 0.10 -18.92 11.54
CA LYS A 65 0.34 -18.66 10.11
C LYS A 65 1.81 -18.35 9.85
N ALA A 66 2.43 -17.55 10.72
CA ALA A 66 3.85 -17.25 10.63
C ALA A 66 4.71 -18.53 10.64
N ASN A 67 4.44 -19.46 11.56
CA ASN A 67 5.12 -20.75 11.58
C ASN A 67 4.91 -21.55 10.28
N ARG A 68 3.71 -21.50 9.70
CA ARG A 68 3.39 -22.20 8.45
C ARG A 68 4.12 -21.60 7.25
N ILE A 69 4.28 -20.28 7.18
CA ILE A 69 5.08 -19.61 6.14
C ILE A 69 6.54 -20.05 6.23
N VAL A 70 7.08 -20.12 7.45
CA VAL A 70 8.47 -20.59 7.69
C VAL A 70 8.64 -22.08 7.34
N ALA A 71 7.66 -22.93 7.64
CA ALA A 71 7.68 -24.33 7.23
C ALA A 71 7.60 -24.47 5.71
N TRP A 72 6.68 -23.74 5.07
CA TRP A 72 6.48 -23.78 3.62
C TRP A 72 7.75 -23.41 2.86
N ARG A 73 8.49 -22.37 3.29
CA ARG A 73 9.75 -22.00 2.64
C ARG A 73 10.86 -23.04 2.80
N GLY A 74 10.82 -23.84 3.86
CA GLY A 74 11.77 -24.92 4.08
C GLY A 74 11.52 -26.11 3.15
N GLU A 75 10.26 -26.37 2.82
CA GLU A 75 9.84 -27.50 1.99
C GLU A 75 9.77 -27.16 0.49
N HIS A 76 9.32 -25.95 0.15
CA HIS A 76 9.03 -25.52 -1.23
C HIS A 76 10.04 -24.50 -1.78
N GLY A 77 10.87 -23.90 -0.92
CA GLY A 77 11.82 -22.85 -1.28
C GLY A 77 11.25 -21.42 -1.15
N SER A 78 11.93 -20.45 -1.77
CA SER A 78 11.59 -19.03 -1.66
C SER A 78 10.27 -18.70 -2.40
N PHE A 79 9.55 -17.68 -1.90
CA PHE A 79 8.41 -17.10 -2.60
C PHE A 79 8.91 -16.19 -3.73
N GLU A 80 8.40 -16.40 -4.95
CA GLU A 80 8.65 -15.51 -6.09
C GLU A 80 7.68 -14.33 -6.12
N LYS A 81 6.44 -14.57 -5.68
CA LYS A 81 5.35 -13.59 -5.71
C LYS A 81 4.58 -13.58 -4.41
N VAL A 82 4.02 -12.42 -4.04
CA VAL A 82 3.20 -12.30 -2.82
C VAL A 82 1.92 -13.14 -2.96
N GLU A 83 1.46 -13.34 -4.19
CA GLU A 83 0.31 -14.18 -4.52
C GLU A 83 0.53 -15.67 -4.18
N ASP A 84 1.78 -16.14 -4.12
CA ASP A 84 2.11 -17.53 -3.77
C ASP A 84 1.78 -17.88 -2.31
N LEU A 85 1.60 -16.87 -1.44
CA LEU A 85 1.07 -17.07 -0.10
C LEU A 85 -0.29 -17.78 -0.09
N GLY A 86 -1.08 -17.67 -1.17
CA GLY A 86 -2.34 -18.40 -1.31
C GLY A 86 -2.18 -19.92 -1.39
N LYS A 87 -0.98 -20.42 -1.70
CA LYS A 87 -0.65 -21.85 -1.69
C LYS A 87 -0.37 -22.37 -0.27
N VAL A 88 -0.05 -21.47 0.66
CA VAL A 88 0.16 -21.81 2.06
C VAL A 88 -1.20 -22.06 2.71
N GLU A 89 -1.40 -23.26 3.27
CA GLU A 89 -2.67 -23.60 3.91
C GLU A 89 -3.11 -22.52 4.91
N GLY A 90 -4.40 -22.17 4.92
CA GLY A 90 -4.96 -21.21 5.89
C GLY A 90 -4.62 -19.74 5.65
N ILE A 91 -4.02 -19.40 4.51
CA ILE A 91 -3.92 -18.02 4.00
C ILE A 91 -4.84 -17.88 2.79
N SER A 92 -5.82 -16.98 2.87
CA SER A 92 -6.74 -16.73 1.75
C SER A 92 -6.30 -15.53 0.92
N ALA A 93 -6.67 -15.50 -0.36
CA ALA A 93 -6.40 -14.39 -1.27
C ALA A 93 -6.90 -13.04 -0.71
N LYS A 94 -7.99 -13.05 0.07
CA LYS A 94 -8.52 -11.87 0.75
C LYS A 94 -7.54 -11.31 1.79
N GLN A 95 -6.81 -12.18 2.47
CA GLN A 95 -5.78 -11.77 3.44
C GLN A 95 -4.53 -11.25 2.74
N VAL A 96 -4.13 -11.90 1.64
CA VAL A 96 -3.04 -11.42 0.78
C VAL A 96 -3.32 -9.98 0.31
N ALA A 97 -4.54 -9.72 -0.17
CA ALA A 97 -4.95 -8.36 -0.56
C ALA A 97 -4.95 -7.37 0.62
N SER A 98 -5.31 -7.82 1.83
CA SER A 98 -5.20 -6.98 3.04
C SER A 98 -3.76 -6.64 3.40
N PHE A 99 -2.79 -7.53 3.18
CA PHE A 99 -1.38 -7.25 3.42
C PHE A 99 -0.88 -6.10 2.53
N LEU A 100 -1.25 -6.14 1.26
CA LEU A 100 -0.92 -5.09 0.27
C LEU A 100 -1.60 -3.76 0.59
N LYS A 101 -2.87 -3.80 1.01
CA LYS A 101 -3.67 -2.59 1.22
C LYS A 101 -3.28 -1.80 2.47
N LEU A 102 -2.79 -2.47 3.51
CA LEU A 102 -2.55 -1.84 4.80
C LEU A 102 -1.10 -1.61 5.15
N GLY A 103 -0.14 -2.24 4.45
CA GLY A 103 1.29 -1.89 4.46
C GLY A 103 1.88 -1.49 5.82
N ARG A 104 1.33 -1.99 6.93
CA ARG A 104 1.67 -1.51 8.26
C ARG A 104 2.82 -2.36 8.76
N LEU A 105 4.02 -2.04 8.29
CA LEU A 105 5.26 -2.50 8.89
C LEU A 105 5.42 -1.75 10.21
N ALA A 106 4.80 -2.24 11.28
CA ALA A 106 5.09 -1.75 12.62
C ALA A 106 6.51 -2.22 12.99
N GLY A 107 7.54 -1.44 12.60
CA GLY A 107 8.88 -1.58 13.16
C GLY A 107 10.03 -2.00 12.23
N VAL A 108 9.92 -1.88 10.90
CA VAL A 108 11.12 -1.96 10.04
C VAL A 108 11.60 -0.54 9.73
N GLY A 109 12.51 -0.06 10.57
CA GLY A 109 13.48 0.95 10.18
C GLY A 109 14.33 0.43 9.00
N SER A 110 14.75 1.36 8.16
CA SER A 110 15.30 1.16 6.82
C SER A 110 14.23 0.88 5.74
N VAL A 111 13.62 1.98 5.29
CA VAL A 111 13.41 2.13 3.85
C VAL A 111 14.81 2.07 3.24
N SER A 112 15.25 0.89 2.82
CA SER A 112 16.39 0.78 1.93
C SER A 112 15.97 1.54 0.68
N LEU A 113 16.52 2.74 0.50
CA LEU A 113 16.42 3.46 -0.75
C LEU A 113 17.01 2.53 -1.80
N SER A 114 16.15 1.99 -2.66
CA SER A 114 16.57 1.19 -3.82
C SER A 114 17.75 1.92 -4.52
N PRO A 115 18.80 1.21 -4.98
CA PRO A 115 19.95 1.83 -5.65
C PRO A 115 19.56 2.73 -6.83
N CYS A 116 18.40 2.48 -7.47
CA CYS A 116 17.83 3.35 -8.49
C CYS A 116 17.58 4.80 -8.05
N PHE A 117 17.23 5.06 -6.78
CA PHE A 117 16.97 6.43 -6.33
C PHE A 117 18.25 7.25 -6.10
N ILE A 118 19.36 6.59 -5.78
CA ILE A 118 20.69 7.23 -5.67
C ILE A 118 21.22 7.61 -7.06
N SER A 119 20.90 6.83 -8.10
CA SER A 119 21.31 7.13 -9.49
C SER A 119 20.55 8.29 -10.12
N LEU A 120 19.35 8.65 -9.61
CA LEU A 120 18.52 9.76 -10.09
C LEU A 120 18.83 11.11 -9.41
N LEU A 121 19.65 11.12 -8.35
CA LEU A 121 20.07 12.34 -7.65
C LEU A 121 21.53 12.71 -7.94
N SER A 122 22.17 11.98 -8.86
CA SER A 122 23.52 12.24 -9.33
C SER A 122 23.56 12.09 -10.85
N GLU A 123 22.83 12.96 -11.54
CA GLU A 123 23.25 13.36 -12.88
C GLU A 123 24.16 14.59 -12.71
N PRO A 124 25.48 14.45 -12.95
CA PRO A 124 26.40 15.57 -12.97
C PRO A 124 26.39 16.26 -14.34
N ALA A 125 26.49 17.59 -14.27
CA ALA A 125 26.91 18.56 -15.30
C ALA A 125 25.95 18.84 -16.47
#